data_AF-D5ESS0-F1
#
_entry.id   AF-D5ESS0-F1
#
_cell.length_a   1.000
_cell.length_b   1.000
_cell.length_c   1.000
_cell.angle_alpha   90.00
_cell.angle_beta   90.00
_cell.angle_gamma   90.00
#
_symmetry.space_group_name_H-M   'P 1'
#
loop_
_entity.id
_entity.type
_entity.pdbx_description
1 polymer ?
#
loop_
_entity_poly.entity_id
_entity_poly.type
_entity_poly.pdbx_seq_one_letter_code
_entity_poly.pdbx_strand_id
1 'polypeptide(L)'
;MTSNTPSLDLVEFIETQILPKYAEFDRAHNMEHVTRVIRNSLELVRATGADVNMVYTIAAYHDLGMCGHRADHHMRGGKILAADARLKKWFSIEQIKIMKEAVEDHRASASRSPRSIYGKIVAEADRDIDPDRIIRRCIQFGLANYPEKSVEEHWARFKEHMASKYSKDGYIKLWIPNSPNAKRLNELRTIIEQPQQLREAFDRIFPEEAAISDTESK
;
A
#
# COMPACT_ATOMS: atom_id res chain seq x y z
N MET A 1 7.70 14.73 25.18
CA MET A 1 7.98 14.83 23.73
C MET A 1 7.87 13.42 23.19
N THR A 2 6.92 13.14 22.31
CA THR A 2 6.85 11.85 21.61
C THR A 2 8.09 11.70 20.74
N SER A 3 8.85 10.63 20.94
CA SER A 3 9.94 10.28 20.02
C SER A 3 9.35 10.08 18.62
N ASN A 4 9.95 10.69 17.60
CA ASN A 4 9.58 10.47 16.20
C ASN A 4 10.28 9.24 15.60
N THR A 5 11.03 8.50 16.41
CA THR A 5 11.79 7.32 15.99
C THR A 5 11.36 6.13 16.84
N PRO A 6 11.12 4.95 16.24
CA PRO A 6 10.85 3.73 16.98
C PRO A 6 12.02 3.34 17.91
N SER A 7 11.75 2.54 18.95
CA SER A 7 12.81 2.04 19.83
C SER A 7 13.76 1.11 19.08
N LEU A 8 15.06 1.23 19.35
CA LEU A 8 16.10 0.50 18.61
C LEU A 8 15.93 -1.02 18.72
N ASP A 9 15.56 -1.51 19.89
CA ASP A 9 15.37 -2.95 20.13
C ASP A 9 14.11 -3.51 19.43
N LEU A 10 13.10 -2.68 19.21
CA LEU A 10 11.93 -3.03 18.39
C LEU A 10 12.29 -3.05 16.90
N VAL A 11 13.08 -2.06 16.45
CA VAL A 11 13.60 -2.01 15.06
C VAL A 11 14.40 -3.26 14.76
N GLU A 12 15.37 -3.60 15.61
CA GLU A 12 16.19 -4.80 15.46
C GLU A 12 15.33 -6.07 15.35
N PHE A 13 14.32 -6.20 16.22
CA PHE A 13 13.39 -7.33 16.16
C PHE A 13 12.62 -7.38 14.83
N ILE A 14 12.04 -6.26 14.39
CA ILE A 14 11.23 -6.21 13.16
C ILE A 14 12.10 -6.48 11.93
N GLU A 15 13.27 -5.86 11.84
CA GLU A 15 14.16 -6.00 10.68
C GLU A 15 14.75 -7.41 10.56
N THR A 16 14.98 -8.11 11.69
CA THR A 16 15.56 -9.46 11.66
C THR A 16 14.53 -10.59 11.64
N GLN A 17 13.33 -10.39 12.20
CA GLN A 17 12.34 -11.46 12.38
C GLN A 17 11.11 -11.32 11.48
N ILE A 18 10.79 -10.10 11.03
CA ILE A 18 9.52 -9.80 10.37
C ILE A 18 9.73 -9.45 8.91
N LEU A 19 10.55 -8.43 8.62
CA LEU A 19 10.76 -7.98 7.24
C LEU A 19 11.27 -9.09 6.32
N PRO A 20 12.21 -10.00 6.72
CA PRO A 20 12.71 -11.04 5.82
C PRO A 20 11.63 -11.95 5.24
N LYS A 21 10.46 -12.06 5.88
CA LYS A 21 9.32 -12.85 5.37
C LYS A 21 8.76 -12.32 4.03
N TYR A 22 8.97 -11.04 3.72
CA TYR A 22 8.54 -10.43 2.47
C TYR A 22 9.38 -10.86 1.26
N ALA A 23 10.52 -11.53 1.48
CA ALA A 23 11.33 -12.09 0.39
C ALA A 23 10.60 -13.20 -0.38
N GLU A 24 9.64 -13.87 0.26
CA GLU A 24 8.85 -14.98 -0.31
C GLU A 24 7.58 -14.50 -1.03
N PHE A 25 7.31 -13.20 -1.04
CA PHE A 25 6.09 -12.63 -1.62
C PHE A 25 6.30 -12.17 -3.07
N ASP A 26 5.19 -11.98 -3.78
CA ASP A 26 5.23 -11.53 -5.18
C ASP A 26 5.84 -10.11 -5.32
N ARG A 27 6.17 -9.73 -6.56
CA ARG A 27 6.76 -8.43 -6.90
C ARG A 27 5.96 -7.23 -6.38
N ALA A 28 4.64 -7.37 -6.21
CA ALA A 28 3.77 -6.30 -5.76
C ALA A 28 3.76 -6.14 -4.23
N HIS A 29 4.21 -7.12 -3.46
CA HIS A 29 4.20 -7.15 -1.99
C HIS A 29 5.56 -7.58 -1.41
N ASN A 30 6.66 -7.26 -2.10
CA ASN A 30 8.02 -7.64 -1.69
C ASN A 30 8.62 -6.68 -0.64
N MET A 31 9.91 -6.85 -0.34
CA MET A 31 10.65 -5.99 0.60
C MET A 31 10.55 -4.49 0.26
N GLU A 32 10.64 -4.13 -1.02
CA GLU A 32 10.56 -2.72 -1.41
C GLU A 32 9.19 -2.11 -1.09
N HIS A 33 8.12 -2.89 -1.25
CA HIS A 33 6.77 -2.47 -0.88
C HIS A 33 6.69 -2.16 0.61
N VAL A 34 7.03 -3.11 1.49
CA VAL A 34 6.91 -2.90 2.94
C VAL A 34 7.80 -1.77 3.44
N THR A 35 9.03 -1.61 2.93
CA THR A 35 9.90 -0.50 3.31
C THR A 35 9.28 0.86 2.94
N ARG A 36 8.62 0.97 1.78
CA ARG A 36 7.90 2.19 1.41
C ARG A 36 6.69 2.43 2.30
N VAL A 37 5.90 1.41 2.59
CA VAL A 37 4.74 1.53 3.49
C VAL A 37 5.19 1.97 4.89
N ILE A 38 6.29 1.42 5.41
CA ILE A 38 6.89 1.87 6.68
C ILE A 38 7.28 3.35 6.62
N ARG A 39 8.04 3.77 5.60
CA ARG A 39 8.45 5.17 5.45
C ARG A 39 7.24 6.10 5.38
N ASN A 40 6.28 5.78 4.52
CA ASN A 40 5.06 6.56 4.33
C ASN A 40 4.24 6.63 5.63
N SER A 41 4.20 5.55 6.42
CA SER A 41 3.51 5.52 7.70
C SER A 41 4.18 6.42 8.74
N LEU A 42 5.52 6.40 8.81
CA LEU A 42 6.31 7.22 9.73
C LEU A 42 6.20 8.73 9.42
N GLU A 43 6.07 9.11 8.14
CA GLU A 43 5.82 10.52 7.76
C GLU A 43 4.52 11.08 8.35
N LEU A 44 3.53 10.21 8.59
CA LEU A 44 2.21 10.59 9.12
C LEU A 44 2.18 10.71 10.65
N VAL A 45 3.21 10.26 11.37
CA VAL A 45 3.26 10.26 12.84
C VAL A 45 3.11 11.68 13.39
N ARG A 46 3.86 12.65 12.85
CA ARG A 46 3.81 14.05 13.32
C ARG A 46 2.45 14.69 13.11
N ALA A 47 1.80 14.41 11.99
CA ALA A 47 0.50 14.98 11.66
C ALA A 47 -0.65 14.38 12.49
N THR A 48 -0.46 13.17 13.03
CA THR A 48 -1.51 12.41 13.71
C THR A 48 -1.31 12.31 15.22
N GLY A 49 -0.10 12.53 15.72
CA GLY A 49 0.27 12.32 17.12
C GLY A 49 0.28 10.85 17.54
N ALA A 50 0.24 9.92 16.57
CA ALA A 50 0.21 8.48 16.83
C ALA A 50 1.53 7.98 17.46
N ASP A 51 1.46 6.89 18.23
CA ASP A 51 2.64 6.23 18.78
C ASP A 51 3.49 5.63 17.63
N VAL A 52 4.73 6.09 17.52
CA VAL A 52 5.65 5.70 16.45
C VAL A 52 5.98 4.20 16.46
N ASN A 53 6.08 3.57 17.63
CA ASN A 53 6.36 2.13 17.75
C ASN A 53 5.18 1.32 17.23
N MET A 54 3.96 1.76 17.54
CA MET A 54 2.75 1.12 17.01
C MET A 54 2.66 1.28 15.50
N VAL A 55 2.88 2.49 14.98
CA VAL A 55 2.86 2.78 13.53
C VAL A 55 3.87 1.92 12.78
N TYR A 56 5.12 1.86 13.26
CA TYR A 56 6.18 1.05 12.66
C TYR A 56 5.84 -0.44 12.66
N THR A 57 5.35 -0.97 13.78
CA THR A 57 4.95 -2.38 13.89
C THR A 57 3.79 -2.72 12.96
N ILE A 58 2.75 -1.89 12.91
CA ILE A 58 1.58 -2.13 12.05
C ILE A 58 2.00 -2.15 10.59
N ALA A 59 2.81 -1.19 10.15
CA ALA A 59 3.31 -1.13 8.78
C ALA A 59 4.15 -2.35 8.42
N ALA A 60 5.02 -2.83 9.31
CA ALA A 60 5.82 -4.03 9.06
C ALA A 60 4.98 -5.32 8.97
N TYR A 61 3.85 -5.39 9.69
CA TYR A 61 3.01 -6.59 9.74
C TYR A 61 1.86 -6.63 8.71
N HIS A 62 1.52 -5.50 8.09
CA HIS A 62 0.24 -5.34 7.38
C HIS A 62 -0.04 -6.43 6.32
N ASP A 63 0.99 -6.84 5.60
CA ASP A 63 0.90 -7.79 4.49
C ASP A 63 1.42 -9.19 4.80
N LEU A 64 1.78 -9.50 6.06
CA LEU A 64 2.23 -10.86 6.42
C LEU A 64 1.18 -11.95 6.16
N GLY A 65 -0.08 -11.56 5.99
CA GLY A 65 -1.15 -12.47 5.58
C GLY A 65 -1.07 -12.94 4.13
N MET A 66 -0.18 -12.38 3.30
CA MET A 66 0.03 -12.75 1.90
C MET A 66 0.64 -14.14 1.71
N CYS A 67 1.12 -14.79 2.78
CA CYS A 67 1.54 -16.20 2.78
C CYS A 67 0.43 -17.22 2.48
N GLY A 68 -0.83 -16.78 2.35
CA GLY A 68 -1.95 -17.63 1.92
C GLY A 68 -2.87 -16.89 0.94
N HIS A 69 -4.14 -17.28 0.85
CA HIS A 69 -5.07 -16.64 -0.10
C HIS A 69 -5.16 -15.12 0.06
N ARG A 70 -4.98 -14.41 -1.05
CA ARG A 70 -4.99 -12.95 -1.15
C ARG A 70 -6.33 -12.32 -0.74
N ALA A 71 -7.46 -12.98 -0.95
CA ALA A 71 -8.77 -12.41 -0.62
C ALA A 71 -8.88 -11.98 0.87
N ASP A 72 -8.28 -12.77 1.76
CA ASP A 72 -8.37 -12.61 3.21
C ASP A 72 -7.04 -12.22 3.87
N HIS A 73 -6.04 -11.78 3.10
CA HIS A 73 -4.69 -11.48 3.61
C HIS A 73 -4.73 -10.50 4.80
N HIS A 74 -5.46 -9.40 4.70
CA HIS A 74 -5.70 -8.44 5.79
C HIS A 74 -6.19 -9.09 7.10
N MET A 75 -7.19 -9.98 7.04
CA MET A 75 -7.70 -10.70 8.22
C MET A 75 -6.68 -11.69 8.78
N ARG A 76 -5.92 -12.37 7.91
CA ARG A 76 -4.84 -13.26 8.31
C ARG A 76 -3.68 -12.49 8.94
N GLY A 77 -3.29 -11.36 8.36
CA GLY A 77 -2.25 -10.47 8.87
C GLY A 77 -2.58 -9.99 10.28
N GLY A 78 -3.82 -9.56 10.52
CA GLY A 78 -4.28 -9.20 11.86
C GLY A 78 -4.19 -10.34 12.87
N LYS A 79 -4.53 -11.57 12.46
CA LYS A 79 -4.36 -12.78 13.30
C LYS A 79 -2.89 -13.09 13.57
N ILE A 80 -2.02 -12.98 12.58
CA ILE A 80 -0.56 -13.18 12.71
C ILE A 80 0.00 -12.19 13.72
N LEU A 81 -0.34 -10.91 13.58
CA LEU A 81 0.10 -9.85 14.50
C LEU A 81 -0.35 -10.15 15.93
N ALA A 82 -1.65 -10.43 16.14
CA ALA A 82 -2.18 -10.68 17.48
C ALA A 82 -1.64 -11.97 18.13
N ALA A 83 -1.23 -12.95 17.33
CA ALA A 83 -0.67 -14.21 17.82
C ALA A 83 0.82 -14.10 18.17
N ASP A 84 1.53 -13.05 17.73
CA ASP A 84 2.95 -12.89 18.04
C ASP A 84 3.16 -12.45 19.49
N ALA A 85 3.34 -13.43 20.38
CA ALA A 85 3.54 -13.20 21.80
C ALA A 85 4.78 -12.35 22.12
N ARG A 86 5.75 -12.24 21.19
CA ARG A 86 6.97 -11.44 21.37
C ARG A 86 6.65 -9.95 21.44
N LEU A 87 5.59 -9.51 20.77
CA LEU A 87 5.12 -8.11 20.80
C LEU A 87 4.74 -7.63 22.20
N LYS A 88 4.41 -8.54 23.14
CA LYS A 88 4.09 -8.20 24.53
C LYS A 88 5.26 -7.58 25.30
N LYS A 89 6.49 -7.67 24.76
CA LYS A 89 7.65 -6.96 25.30
C LYS A 89 7.52 -5.43 25.18
N TRP A 90 6.85 -4.94 24.14
CA TRP A 90 6.75 -3.50 23.86
C TRP A 90 5.33 -2.94 24.01
N PHE A 91 4.31 -3.78 23.88
CA PHE A 91 2.93 -3.35 23.74
C PHE A 91 1.99 -4.04 24.72
N SER A 92 1.02 -3.28 25.24
CA SER A 92 -0.09 -3.84 26.02
C SER A 92 -1.04 -4.65 25.15
N ILE A 93 -1.89 -5.46 25.78
CA ILE A 93 -2.91 -6.25 25.08
C ILE A 93 -3.86 -5.35 24.29
N GLU A 94 -4.23 -4.18 24.82
CA GLU A 94 -5.09 -3.23 24.11
C GLU A 94 -4.38 -2.57 22.92
N GLN A 95 -3.09 -2.28 23.04
CA GLN A 95 -2.31 -1.79 21.88
C GLN A 95 -2.23 -2.86 20.79
N ILE A 96 -1.94 -4.12 21.14
CA ILE A 96 -1.90 -5.24 20.18
C ILE A 96 -3.27 -5.43 19.50
N LYS A 97 -4.37 -5.28 20.25
CA LYS A 97 -5.72 -5.30 19.69
C LYS A 97 -5.89 -4.19 18.65
N ILE A 98 -5.55 -2.95 18.98
CA ILE A 98 -5.63 -1.81 18.04
C ILE A 98 -4.76 -2.06 16.79
N MET A 99 -3.57 -2.64 16.95
CA MET A 99 -2.69 -2.98 15.83
C MET A 99 -3.30 -4.03 14.91
N LYS A 100 -3.86 -5.11 15.47
CA LYS A 100 -4.60 -6.12 14.71
C LYS A 100 -5.72 -5.46 13.90
N GLU A 101 -6.50 -4.60 14.55
CA GLU A 101 -7.61 -3.92 13.89
C GLU A 101 -7.14 -3.01 12.75
N ALA A 102 -6.02 -2.32 12.94
CA ALA A 102 -5.41 -1.49 11.91
C ALA A 102 -4.95 -2.31 10.70
N VAL A 103 -4.32 -3.46 10.92
CA VAL A 103 -3.94 -4.39 9.83
C VAL A 103 -5.17 -4.93 9.11
N GLU A 104 -6.23 -5.28 9.82
CA GLU A 104 -7.47 -5.74 9.19
C GLU A 104 -8.16 -4.65 8.35
N ASP A 105 -7.94 -3.37 8.66
CA ASP A 105 -8.64 -2.26 8.03
C ASP A 105 -7.87 -1.60 6.86
N HIS A 106 -6.67 -2.07 6.52
CA HIS A 106 -5.79 -1.35 5.59
C HIS A 106 -6.26 -1.36 4.12
N ARG A 107 -7.09 -2.34 3.72
CA ARG A 107 -7.49 -2.53 2.31
C ARG A 107 -8.17 -1.30 1.71
N ALA A 108 -7.66 -0.83 0.57
CA ALA A 108 -8.24 0.30 -0.16
C ALA A 108 -9.69 0.06 -0.65
N SER A 109 -10.06 -1.19 -0.93
CA SER A 109 -11.41 -1.56 -1.39
C SER A 109 -12.41 -1.76 -0.25
N ALA A 110 -12.01 -1.58 1.01
CA ALA A 110 -12.93 -1.68 2.14
C ALA A 110 -13.94 -0.52 2.09
N SER A 111 -15.23 -0.82 2.21
CA SER A 111 -16.30 0.18 2.17
C SER A 111 -16.39 1.03 3.43
N ARG A 112 -15.81 0.55 4.54
CA ARG A 112 -15.83 1.21 5.86
C ARG A 112 -14.54 2.00 6.13
N SER A 113 -14.68 3.06 6.93
CA SER A 113 -13.51 3.74 7.50
C SER A 113 -12.75 2.80 8.44
N PRO A 114 -11.40 2.85 8.47
CA PRO A 114 -10.62 2.19 9.51
C PRO A 114 -11.07 2.63 10.91
N ARG A 115 -11.04 1.69 11.86
CA ARG A 115 -11.55 1.85 13.24
C ARG A 115 -10.74 2.83 14.08
N SER A 116 -9.44 2.98 13.79
CA SER A 116 -8.51 3.79 14.58
C SER A 116 -7.66 4.70 13.70
N ILE A 117 -6.99 5.67 14.33
CA ILE A 117 -5.99 6.50 13.64
C ILE A 117 -4.87 5.65 13.03
N TYR A 118 -4.48 4.57 13.70
CA TYR A 118 -3.46 3.65 13.20
C TYR A 118 -3.92 2.92 11.93
N GLY A 119 -5.19 2.49 11.88
CA GLY A 119 -5.78 1.92 10.67
C GLY A 119 -5.80 2.92 9.51
N LYS A 120 -6.10 4.20 9.80
CA LYS A 120 -6.04 5.27 8.79
C LYS A 120 -4.62 5.50 8.27
N ILE A 121 -3.62 5.49 9.13
CA ILE A 121 -2.20 5.66 8.76
C ILE A 121 -1.76 4.54 7.82
N VAL A 122 -1.92 3.27 8.21
CA VAL A 122 -1.45 2.15 7.38
C VAL A 122 -2.24 2.03 6.08
N ALA A 123 -3.56 2.23 6.11
CA ALA A 123 -4.39 2.24 4.90
C ALA A 123 -3.97 3.33 3.92
N GLU A 124 -3.54 4.48 4.43
CA GLU A 124 -3.09 5.58 3.61
C GLU A 124 -1.67 5.36 3.07
N ALA A 125 -0.77 4.85 3.90
CA ALA A 125 0.61 4.56 3.55
C ALA A 125 0.73 3.43 2.50
N ASP A 126 -0.09 2.38 2.65
CA ASP A 126 -0.13 1.20 1.76
C ASP A 126 -0.59 1.55 0.33
N ARG A 127 -1.44 2.57 0.19
CA ARG A 127 -1.88 3.01 -1.14
C ARG A 127 -0.75 3.57 -2.00
N ASP A 128 0.37 3.95 -1.38
CA ASP A 128 1.62 4.35 -2.04
C ASP A 128 1.37 5.26 -3.24
N ILE A 129 0.68 6.38 -2.99
CA ILE A 129 0.19 7.25 -4.06
C ILE A 129 1.36 7.98 -4.71
N ASP A 130 1.69 7.56 -5.92
CA ASP A 130 2.63 8.21 -6.83
C ASP A 130 2.07 8.06 -8.26
N PRO A 131 1.82 9.16 -9.00
CA PRO A 131 1.14 9.08 -10.29
C PRO A 131 1.84 8.17 -11.30
N ASP A 132 3.16 8.30 -11.50
CA ASP A 132 3.91 7.48 -12.48
C ASP A 132 3.87 6.01 -12.07
N ARG A 133 4.11 5.70 -10.78
CA ARG A 133 4.06 4.32 -10.27
C ARG A 133 2.67 3.71 -10.39
N ILE A 134 1.61 4.45 -10.08
CA ILE A 134 0.23 3.96 -10.20
C ILE A 134 -0.08 3.62 -11.65
N ILE A 135 0.30 4.50 -12.58
CA ILE A 135 0.09 4.28 -14.01
C ILE A 135 0.85 3.04 -14.47
N ARG A 136 2.14 2.96 -14.15
CA ARG A 136 3.03 1.83 -14.48
C ARG A 136 2.52 0.51 -13.91
N ARG A 137 2.13 0.45 -12.64
CA ARG A 137 1.57 -0.77 -12.01
C ARG A 137 0.25 -1.22 -12.65
N CYS A 138 -0.58 -0.28 -13.09
CA CYS A 138 -1.83 -0.62 -13.79
C CYS A 138 -1.56 -1.24 -15.16
N ILE A 139 -0.58 -0.70 -15.89
CA ILE A 139 -0.11 -1.25 -17.17
C ILE A 139 0.49 -2.65 -16.98
N GLN A 140 1.43 -2.80 -16.04
CA GLN A 140 2.05 -4.09 -15.69
C GLN A 140 1.00 -5.15 -15.34
N PHE A 141 -0.02 -4.79 -14.55
CA PHE A 141 -1.12 -5.69 -14.24
C PHE A 141 -1.90 -6.11 -15.49
N GLY A 142 -2.15 -5.16 -16.41
CA GLY A 142 -2.73 -5.44 -17.70
C GLY A 142 -1.93 -6.49 -18.47
N LEU A 143 -0.66 -6.21 -18.73
CA LEU A 143 0.25 -7.08 -19.49
C LEU A 143 0.35 -8.49 -18.90
N ALA A 144 0.47 -8.59 -17.57
CA ALA A 144 0.62 -9.89 -16.90
C ALA A 144 -0.66 -10.75 -16.89
N ASN A 145 -1.85 -10.14 -16.91
CA ASN A 145 -3.12 -10.87 -16.75
C ASN A 145 -3.93 -10.98 -18.04
N TYR A 146 -3.61 -10.17 -19.06
CA TYR A 146 -4.32 -10.13 -20.33
C TYR A 146 -3.32 -9.94 -21.50
N PRO A 147 -2.31 -10.81 -21.63
CA PRO A 147 -1.25 -10.65 -22.64
C PRO A 147 -1.76 -10.72 -24.09
N GLU A 148 -2.95 -11.27 -24.31
CA GLU A 148 -3.60 -11.37 -25.61
C GLU A 148 -4.20 -10.05 -26.11
N LYS A 149 -4.31 -9.03 -25.25
CA LYS A 149 -5.01 -7.79 -25.56
C LYS A 149 -4.17 -6.86 -26.41
N SER A 150 -4.85 -6.18 -27.33
CA SER A 150 -4.26 -5.07 -28.08
C SER A 150 -3.95 -3.87 -27.18
N VAL A 151 -3.08 -2.97 -27.64
CA VAL A 151 -2.74 -1.72 -26.94
C VAL A 151 -3.99 -0.90 -26.61
N GLU A 152 -4.94 -0.80 -27.54
CA GLU A 152 -6.19 -0.04 -27.31
C GLU A 152 -7.13 -0.71 -26.30
N GLU A 153 -7.15 -2.04 -26.22
CA GLU A 153 -7.89 -2.74 -25.16
C GLU A 153 -7.22 -2.56 -23.78
N HIS A 154 -5.89 -2.54 -23.73
CA HIS A 154 -5.17 -2.18 -22.51
C HIS A 154 -5.45 -0.73 -22.09
N TRP A 155 -5.48 0.20 -23.05
CA TRP A 155 -5.85 1.59 -22.82
C TRP A 155 -7.27 1.71 -22.24
N ALA A 156 -8.25 1.03 -22.83
CA ALA A 156 -9.64 1.06 -22.36
C ALA A 156 -9.75 0.59 -20.90
N ARG A 157 -9.13 -0.56 -20.58
CA ARG A 157 -9.11 -1.10 -19.21
C ARG A 157 -8.36 -0.19 -18.24
N PHE A 158 -7.21 0.34 -18.66
CA PHE A 158 -6.42 1.27 -17.86
C PHE A 158 -7.23 2.51 -17.50
N LYS A 159 -7.88 3.12 -18.49
CA LYS A 159 -8.73 4.30 -18.30
C LYS A 159 -9.89 4.01 -17.35
N GLU A 160 -10.58 2.89 -17.51
CA GLU A 160 -11.66 2.45 -16.62
C GLU A 160 -11.16 2.23 -15.18
N HIS A 161 -9.99 1.61 -15.01
CA HIS A 161 -9.37 1.41 -13.70
C HIS A 161 -9.02 2.74 -13.03
N MET A 162 -8.41 3.67 -13.77
CA MET A 162 -8.08 5.00 -13.26
C MET A 162 -9.32 5.76 -12.82
N ALA A 163 -10.38 5.74 -13.64
CA ALA A 163 -11.64 6.39 -13.33
C ALA A 163 -12.33 5.77 -12.09
N SER A 164 -12.51 4.45 -12.07
CA SER A 164 -13.23 3.76 -10.99
C SER A 164 -12.52 3.81 -9.64
N LYS A 165 -11.18 3.84 -9.64
CA LYS A 165 -10.38 3.79 -8.41
C LYS A 165 -9.92 5.15 -7.93
N TYR A 166 -9.34 5.97 -8.80
CA TYR A 166 -8.53 7.13 -8.42
C TYR A 166 -9.17 8.49 -8.72
N SER A 167 -10.23 8.54 -9.54
CA SER A 167 -10.93 9.80 -9.83
C SER A 167 -11.54 10.44 -8.57
N LYS A 168 -12.17 11.62 -8.73
CA LYS A 168 -12.92 12.27 -7.65
C LYS A 168 -14.06 11.38 -7.13
N ASP A 169 -14.72 10.65 -8.01
CA ASP A 169 -15.80 9.70 -7.70
C ASP A 169 -15.29 8.26 -7.49
N GLY A 170 -13.97 8.06 -7.58
CA GLY A 170 -13.33 6.77 -7.39
C GLY A 170 -13.43 6.27 -5.95
N TYR A 171 -13.34 4.96 -5.76
CA TYR A 171 -13.52 4.37 -4.43
C TYR A 171 -12.35 4.61 -3.45
N ILE A 172 -11.19 5.08 -3.91
CA ILE A 172 -10.05 5.33 -3.01
C ILE A 172 -10.31 6.55 -2.11
N LYS A 173 -10.17 6.37 -0.79
CA LYS A 173 -10.50 7.41 0.21
C LYS A 173 -9.38 7.66 1.20
N LEU A 174 -8.66 8.77 1.07
CA LEU A 174 -7.65 9.20 2.06
C LEU A 174 -8.33 9.76 3.31
N TRP A 175 -7.74 9.49 4.47
CA TRP A 175 -8.37 9.78 5.77
C TRP A 175 -7.62 10.83 6.58
N ILE A 176 -6.37 11.14 6.21
CA ILE A 176 -5.54 12.12 6.89
C ILE A 176 -5.47 13.38 6.02
N PRO A 177 -5.99 14.52 6.51
CA PRO A 177 -5.98 15.75 5.72
C PRO A 177 -4.55 16.25 5.52
N ASN A 178 -4.30 16.87 4.36
CA ASN A 178 -3.03 17.50 3.99
C ASN A 178 -1.80 16.56 4.00
N SER A 179 -2.00 15.24 3.91
CA SER A 179 -0.90 14.29 3.80
C SER A 179 -0.17 14.39 2.45
N PRO A 180 1.06 13.88 2.35
CA PRO A 180 1.77 13.76 1.08
C PRO A 180 0.95 13.00 0.03
N ASN A 181 0.26 11.92 0.43
CA ASN A 181 -0.59 11.13 -0.47
C ASN A 181 -1.83 11.91 -0.93
N ALA A 182 -2.37 12.81 -0.11
CA ALA A 182 -3.49 13.67 -0.52
C ALA A 182 -3.08 14.63 -1.65
N LYS A 183 -1.88 15.21 -1.58
CA LYS A 183 -1.33 16.07 -2.64
C LYS A 183 -1.13 15.29 -3.94
N ARG A 184 -0.44 14.14 -3.86
CA ARG A 184 -0.18 13.28 -5.02
C ARG A 184 -1.45 12.67 -5.63
N LEU A 185 -2.47 12.37 -4.82
CA LEU A 185 -3.76 11.91 -5.34
C LEU A 185 -4.47 13.01 -6.13
N ASN A 186 -4.36 14.27 -5.67
CA ASN A 186 -4.91 15.39 -6.42
C ASN A 186 -4.17 15.60 -7.75
N GLU A 187 -2.84 15.47 -7.78
CA GLU A 187 -2.06 15.48 -9.03
C GLU A 187 -2.53 14.38 -9.99
N LEU A 188 -2.68 13.14 -9.51
CA LEU A 188 -3.21 12.04 -10.32
C LEU A 188 -4.63 12.33 -10.82
N ARG A 189 -5.51 12.92 -9.99
CA ARG A 189 -6.87 13.29 -10.40
C ARG A 189 -6.87 14.36 -11.48
N THR A 190 -5.97 15.34 -11.41
CA THR A 190 -5.77 16.34 -12.46
C THR A 190 -5.37 15.70 -13.79
N ILE A 191 -4.54 14.64 -13.76
CA ILE A 191 -4.19 13.87 -14.96
C ILE A 191 -5.42 13.10 -15.48
N ILE A 192 -6.16 12.42 -14.59
CA ILE A 192 -7.34 11.62 -14.97
C ILE A 192 -8.44 12.49 -15.59
N GLU A 193 -8.62 13.72 -15.10
CA GLU A 193 -9.59 14.70 -15.63
C GLU A 193 -9.20 15.27 -16.99
N GLN A 194 -7.98 15.02 -17.45
CA GLN A 194 -7.45 15.47 -18.74
C GLN A 194 -7.16 14.27 -19.63
N PRO A 195 -8.14 13.80 -20.44
CA PRO A 195 -8.02 12.56 -21.21
C PRO A 195 -6.78 12.50 -22.11
N GLN A 196 -6.34 13.64 -22.64
CA GLN A 196 -5.13 13.73 -23.45
C GLN A 196 -3.87 13.46 -22.61
N GLN A 197 -3.71 14.11 -21.45
CA GLN A 197 -2.55 13.88 -20.57
C GLN A 197 -2.51 12.44 -20.05
N LEU A 198 -3.67 11.88 -19.69
CA LEU A 198 -3.77 10.49 -19.26
C LEU A 198 -3.34 9.52 -20.39
N ARG A 199 -3.73 9.81 -21.63
CA ARG A 199 -3.34 9.03 -22.81
C ARG A 199 -1.84 9.17 -23.10
N GLU A 200 -1.30 10.37 -23.09
CA GLU A 200 0.13 10.63 -23.28
C GLU A 200 0.99 9.88 -22.24
N ALA A 201 0.56 9.87 -20.97
CA ALA A 201 1.24 9.12 -19.93
C ALA A 201 1.21 7.60 -20.18
N PHE A 202 0.06 7.06 -20.62
CA PHE A 202 -0.07 5.66 -20.99
C PHE A 202 0.81 5.31 -22.19
N ASP A 203 0.73 6.07 -23.28
CA ASP A 203 1.47 5.82 -24.53
C ASP A 203 2.98 5.93 -24.33
N ARG A 204 3.44 6.74 -23.37
CA ARG A 204 4.84 6.79 -22.95
C ARG A 204 5.28 5.54 -22.20
N ILE A 205 4.51 5.08 -21.22
CA ILE A 205 4.92 4.02 -20.28
C ILE A 205 4.65 2.62 -20.83
N PHE A 206 3.56 2.43 -21.58
CA PHE A 206 3.16 1.12 -22.12
C PHE A 206 4.27 0.41 -22.92
N PRO A 207 4.95 1.05 -23.90
CA PRO A 207 6.00 0.38 -24.66
C PRO A 207 7.22 0.02 -23.80
N GLU A 208 7.55 0.83 -22.78
CA GLU A 208 8.64 0.53 -21.83
C GLU A 208 8.35 -0.78 -21.09
N GLU A 209 7.13 -0.93 -20.56
CA GLU A 209 6.73 -2.11 -19.79
C GLU A 209 6.49 -3.34 -20.66
N ALA A 210 5.93 -3.17 -21.86
CA ALA A 210 5.72 -4.27 -22.81
C ALA A 210 7.06 -4.92 -23.21
N ALA A 211 8.09 -4.11 -23.50
CA ALA A 211 9.42 -4.63 -23.84
C ALA A 211 10.06 -5.44 -22.69
N ILE A 212 9.86 -5.02 -21.44
CA ILE A 212 10.35 -5.74 -20.26
C ILE A 212 9.61 -7.08 -20.10
N SER A 213 8.27 -7.04 -20.21
CA SER A 213 7.42 -8.23 -20.07
C SER A 213 7.74 -9.31 -21.11
N ASP A 214 8.02 -8.92 -22.36
CA ASP A 214 8.42 -9.83 -23.44
C ASP A 214 9.79 -10.47 -23.21
N THR A 215 10.67 -9.79 -22.46
CA THR A 215 12.01 -10.28 -22.13
C THR A 215 11.95 -11.28 -20.96
N GLU A 216 11.06 -11.08 -19.99
CA GLU A 216 10.83 -12.01 -18.87
C GLU A 216 10.05 -13.27 -19.28
N SER A 217 9.33 -13.23 -20.42
CA SER A 217 8.54 -14.36 -20.94
C SER A 217 9.30 -15.27 -21.91
N LYS A 218 10.57 -14.98 -22.20
CA LYS A 218 11.48 -15.77 -23.04
C LYS A 218 12.49 -16.53 -22.19
#